data_AF-A0A235BR23-F1
#
_entry.id   AF-A0A235BR23-F1
#
_cell.length_a   1.000
_cell.length_b   1.000
_cell.length_c   1.000
_cell.angle_alpha   90.00
_cell.angle_beta   90.00
_cell.angle_gamma   90.00
#
_symmetry.space_group_name_H-M   'P 1'
#
loop_
_entity.id
_entity.type
_entity.pdbx_description
1 polymer ?
#
loop_
_entity_poly.entity_id
_entity_poly.type
_entity_poly.pdbx_seq_one_letter_code
_entity_poly.pdbx_strand_id
1 'polypeptide(L)'
;MREKGSAYKLLLALVIGVMVLTYGCGKEEGTGPTGGETLLYNSRGEEVSSLKGGETAFWRLTGLTARTQYNINLEDGSGNTVSMARLTTNQDGELPLTAIGYDLGLPFGTKSSVTDGDYTLIVTDLDGNSVADLSFPVDLTQPVVYAADNQGYACNSFLVGQHSVYAKGKNLTPDDIIDVYVVDDQNNWSEGMFLTDVSGGKETVTVGADGEFFQEIWASPGLASAYDVVADIDQSGTFNEGDLVDSYIPIGFMVQETGSGIDFQVQIACDANENYKDIFRSVDDVYASLNPRLRCPAWEYIGIYKYVTIHKGCWNGGDSLHDVTEGYEMDTPQSGCLNQGRTLIWPAVLTSGKYDVIIDVNQDRLYTKGVDFLDNIDSYGQPTAGFIVPTDTGAPVVNITSPEDGDSTTEHVVYLEGTVSDPTIEHATLIVNENSQTISVFQGNLEGTPIILRRGPNTIRVEAYNDGGLGYDEVTVYGIFEAVGMKITLTWDVGPHNDVDLHVQDPTGEWCWYSHMQTAIGGWLDVDDTEGWGPENFYLSQSAVDSTPGDYNVKVHYYDDAGEGPTTPTLHILLNEEQANQIERTIVGPHLNQTDDWWYAVTITMPDGIFSDYNPPAKERISSEFLPPKKK
;
A
#
# COMPACT_ATOMS: atom_id res chain seq x y z
N MET A 1 -72.88 11.13 2.70
CA MET A 1 -72.22 12.35 3.22
C MET A 1 -70.75 12.04 3.41
N ARG A 2 -69.89 12.76 2.67
CA ARG A 2 -68.42 13.02 2.84
C ARG A 2 -67.45 11.81 2.94
N GLU A 3 -66.53 11.62 1.96
CA GLU A 3 -65.15 12.20 1.80
C GLU A 3 -64.12 11.21 2.42
N LYS A 4 -62.96 10.77 1.86
CA LYS A 4 -61.76 11.33 1.17
C LYS A 4 -61.07 10.15 0.42
N GLY A 5 -60.22 10.27 -0.60
CA GLY A 5 -58.96 11.02 -0.71
C GLY A 5 -58.23 10.63 -2.02
N SER A 6 -57.47 11.58 -2.59
CA SER A 6 -56.87 11.57 -3.93
C SER A 6 -55.37 11.29 -3.88
N ALA A 7 -54.85 10.52 -4.84
CA ALA A 7 -53.43 10.37 -5.15
C ALA A 7 -53.06 11.19 -6.40
N TYR A 8 -51.90 11.87 -6.40
CA TYR A 8 -51.33 12.55 -7.58
C TYR A 8 -50.00 11.89 -7.96
N LYS A 9 -49.89 11.53 -9.25
CA LYS A 9 -48.63 11.23 -9.96
C LYS A 9 -48.10 12.53 -10.58
N LEU A 10 -46.79 12.78 -10.53
CA LEU A 10 -46.14 13.90 -11.22
C LEU A 10 -45.37 13.41 -12.47
N LEU A 11 -45.36 14.28 -13.48
CA LEU A 11 -45.07 14.02 -14.89
C LEU A 11 -43.65 14.50 -15.29
N LEU A 12 -43.10 13.84 -16.31
CA LEU A 12 -41.89 14.12 -17.09
C LEU A 12 -41.98 15.48 -17.84
N ALA A 13 -40.86 16.20 -18.01
CA ALA A 13 -40.74 17.29 -18.97
C ALA A 13 -39.40 17.24 -19.72
N LEU A 14 -39.49 17.21 -21.05
CA LEU A 14 -38.43 17.17 -22.06
C LEU A 14 -38.32 18.57 -22.70
N VAL A 15 -37.11 19.11 -22.88
CA VAL A 15 -36.89 20.39 -23.58
C VAL A 15 -36.03 20.14 -24.83
N ILE A 16 -36.55 20.54 -25.98
CA ILE A 16 -35.90 20.53 -27.30
C ILE A 16 -35.54 21.98 -27.65
N GLY A 17 -34.32 22.20 -28.13
CA GLY A 17 -33.86 23.44 -28.79
C GLY A 17 -33.12 23.11 -30.08
N VAL A 18 -33.47 23.80 -31.17
CA VAL A 18 -33.02 23.57 -32.56
C VAL A 18 -32.21 24.78 -33.08
N MET A 19 -31.32 24.54 -34.06
CA MET A 19 -30.73 25.42 -35.10
C MET A 19 -29.20 25.62 -34.97
N VAL A 20 -28.35 25.68 -36.00
CA VAL A 20 -28.45 25.97 -37.46
C VAL A 20 -27.40 25.12 -38.22
N LEU A 21 -27.73 24.65 -39.43
CA LEU A 21 -26.80 24.07 -40.42
C LEU A 21 -26.22 25.16 -41.33
N THR A 22 -24.90 25.31 -41.37
CA THR A 22 -24.19 26.01 -42.46
C THR A 22 -23.30 25.02 -43.22
N TYR A 23 -23.58 24.86 -44.52
CA TYR A 23 -22.75 24.11 -45.46
C TYR A 23 -21.49 24.91 -45.79
N GLY A 24 -20.32 24.41 -45.34
CA GLY A 24 -18.99 24.83 -45.79
C GLY A 24 -18.24 23.61 -46.32
N CYS A 25 -17.78 23.68 -47.57
CA CYS A 25 -17.06 22.60 -48.24
C CYS A 25 -15.58 22.61 -47.83
N GLY A 26 -15.09 21.53 -47.22
CA GLY A 26 -13.67 21.32 -46.92
C GLY A 26 -13.45 20.01 -46.17
N LYS A 27 -12.75 19.07 -46.83
CA LYS A 27 -12.18 17.77 -46.39
C LYS A 27 -12.71 17.14 -45.08
N GLU A 28 -13.27 15.94 -45.23
CA GLU A 28 -13.46 14.99 -44.12
C GLU A 28 -12.10 14.62 -43.50
N GLU A 29 -11.87 15.07 -42.26
CA GLU A 29 -10.93 14.44 -41.32
C GLU A 29 -11.74 13.49 -40.43
N GLY A 30 -11.19 12.28 -40.22
CA GLY A 30 -11.84 11.21 -39.49
C GLY A 30 -12.16 11.62 -38.05
N THR A 31 -13.38 11.29 -37.62
CA THR A 31 -13.79 11.41 -36.23
C THR A 31 -13.08 10.32 -35.41
N GLY A 32 -12.02 10.68 -34.68
CA GLY A 32 -11.54 9.91 -33.53
C GLY A 32 -12.58 9.89 -32.39
N PRO A 33 -12.40 9.07 -31.35
CA PRO A 33 -13.38 8.91 -30.28
C PRO A 33 -13.55 10.24 -29.52
N THR A 34 -14.70 10.89 -29.70
CA THR A 34 -15.06 12.11 -28.98
C THR A 34 -15.53 11.76 -27.57
N GLY A 35 -14.64 11.90 -26.58
CA GLY A 35 -14.99 11.77 -25.16
C GLY A 35 -13.83 11.63 -24.17
N GLY A 36 -12.59 11.42 -24.64
CA GLY A 36 -11.42 11.29 -23.77
C GLY A 36 -10.95 12.61 -23.18
N GLU A 37 -10.52 12.59 -21.92
CA GLU A 37 -9.93 13.73 -21.21
C GLU A 37 -8.44 13.47 -20.97
N THR A 38 -7.59 14.41 -21.38
CA THR A 38 -6.14 14.41 -21.08
C THR A 38 -5.90 15.33 -19.89
N LEU A 39 -5.43 14.78 -18.78
CA LEU A 39 -5.17 15.51 -17.54
C LEU A 39 -3.67 15.53 -17.23
N LEU A 40 -3.18 16.65 -16.71
CA LEU A 40 -1.80 16.86 -16.28
C LEU A 40 -1.75 16.97 -14.76
N TYR A 41 -0.77 16.30 -14.17
CA TYR A 41 -0.51 16.30 -12.73
C TYR A 41 0.95 16.67 -12.46
N ASN A 42 1.19 17.40 -11.38
CA ASN A 42 2.54 17.74 -10.90
C ASN A 42 3.14 16.60 -10.06
N SER A 43 4.37 16.80 -9.57
CA SER A 43 5.06 15.81 -8.73
C SER A 43 4.42 15.62 -7.34
N ARG A 44 3.43 16.43 -6.94
CA ARG A 44 2.60 16.23 -5.73
C ARG A 44 1.31 15.45 -5.99
N GLY A 45 1.08 15.03 -7.23
CA GLY A 45 -0.16 14.33 -7.63
C GLY A 45 -1.37 15.26 -7.77
N GLU A 46 -1.15 16.56 -7.84
CA GLU A 46 -2.21 17.57 -8.00
C GLU A 46 -2.47 17.83 -9.48
N GLU A 47 -3.74 17.89 -9.89
CA GLU A 47 -4.12 18.26 -11.25
C GLU A 47 -3.80 19.74 -11.50
N VAL A 48 -3.05 20.02 -12.57
CA VAL A 48 -2.55 21.36 -12.89
C VAL A 48 -2.68 21.68 -14.38
N SER A 49 -2.59 22.97 -14.71
CA SER A 49 -2.52 23.45 -16.10
C SER A 49 -1.14 23.99 -16.49
N SER A 50 -0.20 24.01 -15.53
CA SER A 50 1.18 24.48 -15.67
C SER A 50 2.04 23.79 -14.63
N LEU A 51 3.30 23.53 -14.94
CA LEU A 51 4.28 22.98 -14.00
C LEU A 51 5.30 24.04 -13.57
N LYS A 52 5.95 23.84 -12.44
CA LYS A 52 7.14 24.60 -12.03
C LYS A 52 8.38 23.95 -12.63
N GLY A 53 9.42 24.75 -12.87
CA GLY A 53 10.73 24.22 -13.26
C GLY A 53 11.25 23.19 -12.26
N GLY A 54 11.69 22.04 -12.76
CA GLY A 54 12.13 20.89 -11.96
C GLY A 54 11.02 19.90 -11.59
N GLU A 55 9.76 20.18 -11.86
CA GLU A 55 8.70 19.19 -11.61
C GLU A 55 8.70 18.08 -12.67
N THR A 56 8.30 16.89 -12.23
CA THR A 56 7.95 15.78 -13.12
C THR A 56 6.51 15.92 -13.59
N ALA A 57 6.31 15.83 -14.90
CA ALA A 57 5.00 15.78 -15.54
C ALA A 57 4.41 14.37 -15.46
N PHE A 58 3.31 14.24 -14.72
CA PHE A 58 2.47 13.06 -14.72
C PHE A 58 1.24 13.33 -15.57
N TRP A 59 0.72 12.30 -16.23
CA TRP A 59 -0.44 12.47 -17.10
C TRP A 59 -1.36 11.27 -17.05
N ARG A 60 -2.63 11.53 -17.36
CA ARG A 60 -3.69 10.52 -17.45
C ARG A 60 -4.51 10.80 -18.70
N LEU A 61 -4.83 9.76 -19.46
CA LEU A 61 -5.67 9.89 -20.66
C LEU A 61 -6.75 8.81 -20.67
N THR A 62 -8.01 9.24 -20.76
CA THR A 62 -9.18 8.35 -20.77
C THR A 62 -9.86 8.29 -22.14
N GLY A 63 -10.82 7.38 -22.30
CA GLY A 63 -11.66 7.32 -23.50
C GLY A 63 -10.95 6.75 -24.74
N LEU A 64 -9.85 6.03 -24.53
CA LEU A 64 -9.12 5.29 -25.56
C LEU A 64 -9.72 3.89 -25.76
N THR A 65 -9.19 3.14 -26.73
CA THR A 65 -9.55 1.73 -26.87
C THR A 65 -8.88 0.96 -25.74
N ALA A 66 -9.64 0.11 -25.03
CA ALA A 66 -9.10 -0.74 -23.97
C ALA A 66 -8.02 -1.69 -24.49
N ARG A 67 -7.00 -1.98 -23.66
CA ARG A 67 -5.90 -2.90 -23.97
C ARG A 67 -5.27 -2.66 -25.33
N THR A 68 -4.93 -1.41 -25.60
CA THR A 68 -4.37 -0.98 -26.88
C THR A 68 -3.15 -0.10 -26.63
N GLN A 69 -2.08 -0.36 -27.39
CA GLN A 69 -0.86 0.43 -27.33
C GLN A 69 -0.97 1.74 -28.11
N TYR A 70 -0.41 2.80 -27.53
CA TYR A 70 -0.29 4.12 -28.13
C TYR A 70 1.16 4.59 -28.06
N ASN A 71 1.59 5.43 -29.01
CA ASN A 71 2.86 6.14 -28.92
C ASN A 71 2.63 7.52 -28.32
N ILE A 72 3.55 7.94 -27.47
CA ILE A 72 3.54 9.21 -26.76
C ILE A 72 4.86 9.91 -27.01
N ASN A 73 4.80 11.18 -27.38
CA ASN A 73 5.97 12.02 -27.60
C ASN A 73 5.76 13.34 -26.85
N LEU A 74 6.71 13.70 -25.99
CA LEU A 74 6.74 14.99 -25.32
C LEU A 74 7.75 15.88 -26.04
N GLU A 75 7.29 16.99 -26.61
CA GLU A 75 8.13 17.96 -27.31
C GLU A 75 8.28 19.25 -26.49
N ASP A 76 9.45 19.88 -26.59
CA ASP A 76 9.68 21.23 -26.09
C ASP A 76 9.05 22.29 -27.01
N GLY A 77 9.08 23.56 -26.58
CA GLY A 77 8.54 24.68 -27.38
C GLY A 77 9.27 24.97 -28.69
N SER A 78 10.40 24.29 -28.94
CA SER A 78 11.13 24.31 -30.22
C SER A 78 10.81 23.10 -31.11
N GLY A 79 9.97 22.17 -30.65
CA GLY A 79 9.60 20.94 -31.34
C GLY A 79 10.64 19.82 -31.22
N ASN A 80 11.56 19.88 -30.25
CA ASN A 80 12.49 18.78 -30.00
C ASN A 80 11.84 17.77 -29.05
N THR A 81 11.98 16.48 -29.35
CA THR A 81 11.58 15.42 -28.43
C THR A 81 12.42 15.47 -27.15
N VAL A 82 11.74 15.60 -26.02
CA VAL A 82 12.29 15.56 -24.66
C VAL A 82 12.15 14.17 -24.07
N SER A 83 11.02 13.51 -24.35
CA SER A 83 10.70 12.17 -23.85
C SER A 83 9.76 11.46 -24.81
N MET A 84 9.83 10.13 -24.80
CA MET A 84 8.95 9.25 -25.57
C MET A 84 8.52 8.07 -24.73
N ALA A 85 7.32 7.57 -25.03
CA ALA A 85 6.82 6.31 -24.49
C ALA A 85 5.96 5.56 -25.51
N ARG A 86 5.83 4.25 -25.31
CA ARG A 86 4.78 3.40 -25.85
C ARG A 86 4.13 2.72 -24.67
N LEU A 87 2.83 2.92 -24.51
CA LEU A 87 2.07 2.50 -23.33
C LEU A 87 0.75 1.84 -23.73
N THR A 88 0.38 0.79 -23.01
CA THR A 88 -0.93 0.12 -23.13
C THR A 88 -1.97 0.72 -22.20
N THR A 89 -3.20 0.88 -22.70
CA THR A 89 -4.37 1.23 -21.89
C THR A 89 -4.87 0.05 -21.05
N ASN A 90 -5.43 0.35 -19.88
CA ASN A 90 -6.11 -0.64 -19.06
C ASN A 90 -7.43 -1.14 -19.71
N GLN A 91 -8.14 -2.00 -18.98
CA GLN A 91 -9.41 -2.59 -19.42
C GLN A 91 -10.54 -1.58 -19.69
N ASP A 92 -10.43 -0.38 -19.15
CA ASP A 92 -11.42 0.70 -19.29
C ASP A 92 -11.04 1.70 -20.41
N GLY A 93 -9.92 1.46 -21.12
CA GLY A 93 -9.44 2.39 -22.14
C GLY A 93 -8.79 3.63 -21.55
N GLU A 94 -8.14 3.49 -20.40
CA GLU A 94 -7.38 4.55 -19.76
C GLU A 94 -5.88 4.24 -19.79
N LEU A 95 -5.07 5.24 -20.12
CA LEU A 95 -3.65 5.26 -19.75
C LEU A 95 -3.56 5.77 -18.31
N PRO A 96 -3.17 4.90 -17.35
CA PRO A 96 -3.08 5.27 -15.95
C PRO A 96 -2.11 6.43 -15.73
N LEU A 97 -2.20 7.06 -14.55
CA LEU A 97 -1.30 8.14 -14.17
C LEU A 97 0.17 7.68 -14.28
N THR A 98 0.89 8.20 -15.28
CA THR A 98 2.25 7.77 -15.64
C THR A 98 3.16 8.99 -15.72
N ALA A 99 4.41 8.88 -15.29
CA ALA A 99 5.40 9.94 -15.50
C ALA A 99 5.86 9.94 -16.96
N ILE A 100 5.97 11.11 -17.59
CA ILE A 100 6.40 11.22 -18.99
C ILE A 100 7.47 12.29 -19.22
N GLY A 101 7.62 13.25 -18.32
CA GLY A 101 8.64 14.30 -18.43
C GLY A 101 9.27 14.57 -17.09
N TYR A 102 10.46 14.03 -16.85
CA TYR A 102 11.16 14.20 -15.58
C TYR A 102 11.92 15.51 -15.52
N ASP A 103 11.85 16.18 -14.37
CA ASP A 103 12.70 17.32 -14.00
C ASP A 103 12.72 18.45 -15.05
N LEU A 104 11.53 18.78 -15.57
CA LEU A 104 11.41 19.63 -16.75
C LEU A 104 11.99 21.02 -16.51
N GLY A 105 12.84 21.48 -17.42
CA GLY A 105 13.49 22.79 -17.30
C GLY A 105 14.79 22.82 -16.48
N LEU A 106 15.25 21.69 -15.94
CA LEU A 106 16.57 21.61 -15.31
C LEU A 106 17.70 21.41 -16.33
N PRO A 107 18.92 21.93 -16.06
CA PRO A 107 20.05 21.80 -16.96
C PRO A 107 20.77 20.46 -16.77
N PHE A 108 20.54 19.50 -17.67
CA PHE A 108 21.26 18.22 -17.71
C PHE A 108 22.42 18.27 -18.72
N GLY A 109 23.63 18.59 -18.25
CA GLY A 109 24.90 18.48 -19.00
C GLY A 109 24.83 18.82 -20.51
N THR A 110 25.41 17.97 -21.36
CA THR A 110 25.32 18.08 -22.82
C THR A 110 24.01 17.54 -23.42
N LYS A 111 23.04 17.10 -22.59
CA LYS A 111 21.90 16.29 -23.03
C LYS A 111 20.54 17.00 -23.08
N SER A 112 20.36 18.18 -22.46
CA SER A 112 19.19 19.01 -22.75
C SER A 112 19.47 20.47 -22.43
N SER A 113 19.41 21.32 -23.45
CA SER A 113 19.35 22.77 -23.25
C SER A 113 17.96 23.12 -22.73
N VAL A 114 17.90 23.76 -21.56
CA VAL A 114 16.70 24.36 -20.98
C VAL A 114 16.03 25.25 -22.02
N THR A 115 14.92 24.82 -22.58
CA THR A 115 14.04 25.69 -23.37
C THR A 115 12.94 26.19 -22.45
N ASP A 116 13.05 27.46 -22.07
CA ASP A 116 11.92 28.25 -21.60
C ASP A 116 10.79 28.14 -22.65
N GLY A 117 9.60 27.67 -22.26
CA GLY A 117 8.48 27.53 -23.19
C GLY A 117 7.43 26.48 -22.84
N ASP A 118 6.42 26.43 -23.71
CA ASP A 118 5.33 25.46 -23.66
C ASP A 118 5.85 24.09 -24.12
N TYR A 119 5.44 23.04 -23.42
CA TYR A 119 5.65 21.65 -23.81
C TYR A 119 4.38 21.11 -24.43
N THR A 120 4.51 20.20 -25.39
CA THR A 120 3.37 19.54 -26.03
C THR A 120 3.52 18.04 -25.94
N LEU A 121 2.59 17.41 -25.24
CA LEU A 121 2.38 15.97 -25.26
C LEU A 121 1.55 15.61 -26.51
N ILE A 122 2.04 14.68 -27.32
CA ILE A 122 1.40 14.21 -28.53
C ILE A 122 1.17 12.70 -28.39
N VAL A 123 -0.08 12.26 -28.56
CA VAL A 123 -0.47 10.85 -28.52
C VAL A 123 -0.93 10.42 -29.91
N THR A 124 -0.34 9.33 -30.42
CA THR A 124 -0.75 8.71 -31.68
C THR A 124 -1.05 7.23 -31.47
N ASP A 125 -1.85 6.65 -32.36
CA ASP A 125 -1.89 5.20 -32.49
C ASP A 125 -0.56 4.67 -33.06
N LEU A 126 -0.44 3.34 -33.18
CA LEU A 126 0.77 2.70 -33.71
C LEU A 126 0.97 2.93 -35.22
N ASP A 127 -0.07 3.33 -35.96
CA ASP A 127 0.01 3.70 -37.37
C ASP A 127 0.43 5.18 -37.56
N GLY A 128 0.53 5.94 -36.48
CA GLY A 128 0.93 7.35 -36.46
C GLY A 128 -0.23 8.34 -36.66
N ASN A 129 -1.49 7.89 -36.56
CA ASN A 129 -2.63 8.80 -36.58
C ASN A 129 -2.75 9.50 -35.23
N SER A 130 -3.00 10.81 -35.26
CA SER A 130 -3.19 11.61 -34.03
C SER A 130 -4.44 11.15 -33.27
N VAL A 131 -4.29 11.04 -31.95
CA VAL A 131 -5.33 10.61 -31.02
C VAL A 131 -5.68 11.73 -30.05
N ALA A 132 -4.67 12.33 -29.43
CA ALA A 132 -4.83 13.44 -28.49
C ALA A 132 -3.54 14.28 -28.43
N ASP A 133 -3.68 15.52 -28.00
CA ASP A 133 -2.55 16.37 -27.60
C ASP A 133 -2.88 17.15 -26.33
N LEU A 134 -1.85 17.58 -25.62
CA LEU A 134 -1.96 18.49 -24.48
C LEU A 134 -0.74 19.41 -24.45
N SER A 135 -0.98 20.73 -24.46
CA SER A 135 0.10 21.72 -24.30
C SER A 135 0.03 22.36 -22.92
N PHE A 136 1.18 22.52 -22.28
CA PHE A 136 1.29 23.12 -20.94
C PHE A 136 2.61 23.89 -20.79
N PRO A 137 2.62 25.03 -20.08
CA PRO A 137 3.84 25.78 -19.79
C PRO A 137 4.59 25.19 -18.58
N VAL A 138 5.90 25.40 -18.56
CA VAL A 138 6.76 25.17 -17.39
C VAL A 138 7.30 26.52 -16.90
N ASP A 139 6.90 26.96 -15.71
CA ASP A 139 7.32 28.21 -15.09
C ASP A 139 8.70 28.06 -14.43
N LEU A 140 9.73 28.52 -15.13
CA LEU A 140 11.12 28.53 -14.67
C LEU A 140 11.45 29.68 -13.71
N THR A 141 10.48 30.51 -13.32
CA THR A 141 10.68 31.64 -12.40
C THR A 141 10.43 31.30 -10.94
N GLN A 142 9.85 30.13 -10.66
CA GLN A 142 9.61 29.66 -9.30
C GLN A 142 10.89 29.13 -8.64
N PRO A 143 10.99 29.20 -7.29
CA PRO A 143 12.09 28.59 -6.55
C PRO A 143 12.18 27.08 -6.80
N VAL A 144 13.41 26.57 -6.94
CA VAL A 144 13.69 25.14 -7.10
C VAL A 144 15.00 24.76 -6.43
N VAL A 145 15.09 23.54 -5.92
CA VAL A 145 16.32 22.88 -5.47
C VAL A 145 16.48 21.56 -6.20
N TYR A 146 17.71 21.14 -6.50
CA TYR A 146 17.99 19.84 -7.12
C TYR A 146 19.39 19.34 -6.79
N ALA A 147 19.54 18.01 -6.78
CA ALA A 147 20.82 17.34 -6.76
C ALA A 147 21.61 17.60 -8.07
N ALA A 148 22.89 17.89 -7.93
CA ALA A 148 23.76 18.32 -9.01
C ALA A 148 25.17 17.71 -8.93
N ASP A 149 25.84 17.69 -10.08
CA ASP A 149 27.27 17.38 -10.16
C ASP A 149 28.15 18.59 -9.77
N ASN A 150 29.48 18.41 -9.79
CA ASN A 150 30.43 19.47 -9.45
C ASN A 150 30.50 20.65 -10.44
N GLN A 151 29.77 20.56 -11.57
CA GLN A 151 29.64 21.62 -12.56
C GLN A 151 28.29 22.37 -12.42
N GLY A 152 27.41 21.89 -11.54
CA GLY A 152 26.09 22.47 -11.30
C GLY A 152 25.02 22.00 -12.29
N TYR A 153 25.25 20.90 -13.01
CA TYR A 153 24.23 20.24 -13.81
C TYR A 153 23.40 19.29 -12.94
N ALA A 154 22.09 19.24 -13.19
CA ALA A 154 21.21 18.31 -12.50
C ALA A 154 21.67 16.87 -12.73
N CYS A 155 21.64 16.06 -11.67
CA CYS A 155 22.18 14.71 -11.69
C CYS A 155 21.37 13.82 -10.74
N ASN A 156 20.66 12.84 -11.31
CA ASN A 156 19.78 11.95 -10.54
C ASN A 156 20.47 10.63 -10.18
N SER A 157 21.79 10.53 -10.41
CA SER A 157 22.56 9.31 -10.13
C SER A 157 24.01 9.58 -9.75
N PHE A 158 24.45 9.07 -8.59
CA PHE A 158 25.83 9.15 -8.10
C PHE A 158 26.41 7.76 -7.83
N LEU A 159 27.72 7.59 -8.01
CA LEU A 159 28.40 6.33 -7.70
C LEU A 159 28.97 6.36 -6.28
N VAL A 160 28.72 5.29 -5.52
CA VAL A 160 29.26 5.08 -4.17
C VAL A 160 30.77 5.34 -4.16
N GLY A 161 31.21 6.22 -3.27
CA GLY A 161 32.63 6.51 -3.03
C GLY A 161 33.36 7.24 -4.16
N GLN A 162 32.71 7.53 -5.30
CA GLN A 162 33.39 8.10 -6.48
C GLN A 162 32.96 9.54 -6.79
N HIS A 163 31.69 9.88 -6.57
CA HIS A 163 31.17 11.22 -6.84
C HIS A 163 30.86 11.94 -5.53
N SER A 164 30.89 13.27 -5.52
CA SER A 164 30.25 14.08 -4.49
C SER A 164 28.88 14.52 -4.98
N VAL A 165 27.93 14.67 -4.06
CA VAL A 165 26.61 15.25 -4.35
C VAL A 165 26.67 16.74 -4.02
N TYR A 166 26.24 17.56 -4.97
CA TYR A 166 26.03 19.00 -4.76
C TYR A 166 24.53 19.28 -4.77
N ALA A 167 24.09 20.31 -4.06
CA ALA A 167 22.78 20.91 -4.25
C ALA A 167 22.93 22.23 -5.01
N LYS A 168 21.99 22.50 -5.91
CA LYS A 168 21.82 23.81 -6.53
C LYS A 168 20.40 24.33 -6.31
N GLY A 169 20.30 25.55 -5.79
CA GLY A 169 19.05 26.29 -5.68
C GLY A 169 18.98 27.43 -6.68
N LYS A 170 17.79 27.74 -7.19
CA LYS A 170 17.53 28.86 -8.11
C LYS A 170 16.26 29.60 -7.76
N ASN A 171 16.18 30.87 -8.17
CA ASN A 171 15.04 31.78 -7.95
C ASN A 171 14.65 31.92 -6.47
N LEU A 172 15.61 31.76 -5.57
CA LEU A 172 15.44 31.95 -4.14
C LEU A 172 15.57 33.42 -3.78
N THR A 173 15.08 33.79 -2.60
CA THR A 173 15.22 35.15 -2.07
C THR A 173 16.69 35.44 -1.76
N PRO A 174 17.30 36.48 -2.36
CA PRO A 174 18.68 36.84 -2.08
C PRO A 174 18.94 37.14 -0.59
N ASP A 175 20.14 36.79 -0.12
CA ASP A 175 20.62 36.97 1.25
C ASP A 175 19.92 36.12 2.33
N ASP A 176 18.94 35.28 1.97
CA ASP A 176 18.36 34.29 2.89
C ASP A 176 19.43 33.28 3.34
N ILE A 177 19.30 32.83 4.59
CA ILE A 177 20.12 31.76 5.16
C ILE A 177 19.22 30.55 5.32
N ILE A 178 19.54 29.48 4.60
CA ILE A 178 18.71 28.27 4.53
C ILE A 178 19.56 27.05 4.88
N ASP A 179 18.90 25.97 5.31
CA ASP A 179 19.56 24.71 5.57
C ASP A 179 19.23 23.70 4.47
N VAL A 180 20.24 22.99 3.98
CA VAL A 180 20.10 21.98 2.94
C VAL A 180 20.40 20.61 3.55
N TYR A 181 19.44 19.70 3.42
CA TYR A 181 19.50 18.35 3.92
C TYR A 181 19.57 17.35 2.77
N VAL A 182 20.26 16.24 3.00
CA VAL A 182 19.99 14.99 2.27
C VAL A 182 19.24 14.07 3.22
N VAL A 183 18.09 13.56 2.78
CA VAL A 183 17.28 12.62 3.57
C VAL A 183 17.05 11.33 2.79
N ASP A 184 16.72 10.24 3.49
CA ASP A 184 16.20 9.03 2.84
C ASP A 184 14.92 9.38 2.04
N ASP A 185 14.77 8.79 0.85
CA ASP A 185 13.64 9.00 -0.06
C ASP A 185 12.28 8.98 0.66
N GLN A 186 11.45 10.00 0.40
CA GLN A 186 10.10 10.13 0.96
C GLN A 186 9.07 10.28 -0.15
N ASN A 187 8.09 9.36 -0.15
CA ASN A 187 6.96 9.39 -1.09
C ASN A 187 5.68 9.97 -0.47
N ASN A 188 5.76 10.52 0.75
CA ASN A 188 4.63 11.10 1.47
C ASN A 188 5.08 12.23 2.41
N TRP A 189 5.34 13.40 1.82
CA TRP A 189 5.72 14.60 2.56
C TRP A 189 4.54 15.20 3.33
N SER A 190 4.71 15.42 4.63
CA SER A 190 3.68 16.00 5.50
C SER A 190 4.25 17.07 6.43
N GLU A 191 3.47 18.12 6.65
CA GLU A 191 3.79 19.23 7.57
C GLU A 191 4.27 18.72 8.95
N GLY A 192 5.43 19.20 9.40
CA GLY A 192 6.04 18.86 10.68
C GLY A 192 6.89 17.59 10.68
N MET A 193 7.09 16.92 9.54
CA MET A 193 7.99 15.78 9.42
C MET A 193 9.44 16.19 9.72
N PHE A 194 10.16 15.47 10.58
CA PHE A 194 11.55 15.79 10.90
C PHE A 194 12.49 15.52 9.72
N LEU A 195 13.33 16.51 9.41
CA LEU A 195 14.39 16.36 8.41
C LEU A 195 15.62 15.70 9.07
N THR A 196 15.80 14.40 8.81
CA THR A 196 16.92 13.63 9.35
C THR A 196 18.01 13.50 8.29
N ASP A 197 19.11 14.23 8.49
CA ASP A 197 20.21 14.22 7.53
C ASP A 197 20.97 12.88 7.50
N VAL A 198 21.23 12.35 6.31
CA VAL A 198 21.99 11.11 6.08
C VAL A 198 23.38 11.34 5.47
N SER A 199 23.70 12.60 5.13
CA SER A 199 24.95 13.00 4.48
C SER A 199 26.10 13.40 5.42
N GLY A 200 25.87 13.37 6.74
CA GLY A 200 26.88 13.72 7.75
C GLY A 200 26.61 15.06 8.45
N GLY A 201 25.45 15.64 8.21
CA GLY A 201 24.98 16.92 8.74
C GLY A 201 24.45 17.80 7.62
N LYS A 202 23.41 18.59 7.93
CA LYS A 202 22.88 19.61 7.03
C LYS A 202 23.94 20.68 6.73
N GLU A 203 23.84 21.27 5.54
CA GLU A 203 24.67 22.40 5.13
C GLU A 203 23.87 23.72 5.22
N THR A 204 24.37 24.68 5.99
CA THR A 204 23.77 26.02 6.06
C THR A 204 24.40 26.92 4.99
N VAL A 205 23.58 27.40 4.06
CA VAL A 205 24.04 28.23 2.93
C VAL A 205 23.39 29.62 2.96
N THR A 206 24.10 30.60 2.43
CA THR A 206 23.54 31.94 2.18
C THR A 206 23.25 32.08 0.69
N VAL A 207 22.01 32.40 0.35
CA VAL A 207 21.57 32.60 -1.04
C VAL A 207 22.27 33.82 -1.63
N GLY A 208 22.84 33.67 -2.82
CA GLY A 208 23.56 34.72 -3.51
C GLY A 208 22.66 35.88 -3.95
N ALA A 209 23.29 37.00 -4.31
CA ALA A 209 22.59 38.19 -4.81
C ALA A 209 21.81 37.95 -6.13
N ASP A 210 22.15 36.87 -6.84
CA ASP A 210 21.48 36.36 -8.04
C ASP A 210 20.32 35.40 -7.74
N GLY A 211 20.02 35.12 -6.47
CA GLY A 211 18.97 34.18 -6.07
C GLY A 211 19.36 32.72 -6.24
N GLU A 212 20.66 32.41 -6.37
CA GLU A 212 21.18 31.04 -6.48
C GLU A 212 22.08 30.66 -5.30
N PHE A 213 22.18 29.36 -5.04
CA PHE A 213 23.28 28.78 -4.27
C PHE A 213 23.80 27.53 -4.97
N PHE A 214 25.06 27.16 -4.70
CA PHE A 214 25.66 25.92 -5.16
C PHE A 214 26.63 25.41 -4.10
N GLN A 215 26.35 24.24 -3.54
CA GLN A 215 27.03 23.73 -2.35
C GLN A 215 27.27 22.23 -2.46
N GLU A 216 28.44 21.75 -2.04
CA GLU A 216 28.66 20.32 -1.83
C GLU A 216 27.91 19.92 -0.56
N ILE A 217 26.96 18.98 -0.68
CA ILE A 217 26.10 18.55 0.42
C ILE A 217 26.45 17.16 0.93
N TRP A 218 27.11 16.34 0.09
CA TRP A 218 27.54 15.01 0.51
C TRP A 218 28.85 14.61 -0.15
N ALA A 219 29.92 14.67 0.62
CA ALA A 219 31.23 14.22 0.17
C ALA A 219 31.29 12.69 0.17
N SER A 220 31.34 12.09 -1.03
CA SER A 220 31.59 10.65 -1.22
C SER A 220 30.56 9.74 -0.51
N PRO A 221 29.31 9.68 -1.01
CA PRO A 221 28.24 8.88 -0.40
C PRO A 221 28.64 7.40 -0.35
N GLY A 222 28.43 6.77 0.81
CA GLY A 222 28.93 5.43 1.12
C GLY A 222 27.91 4.31 0.99
N LEU A 223 26.63 4.64 0.88
CA LEU A 223 25.52 3.69 0.85
C LEU A 223 24.75 3.84 -0.46
N ALA A 224 24.49 2.72 -1.13
CA ALA A 224 23.61 2.72 -2.29
C ALA A 224 22.15 2.68 -1.82
N SER A 225 21.40 3.72 -2.15
CA SER A 225 19.98 3.89 -1.83
C SER A 225 19.37 5.03 -2.67
N ALA A 226 18.09 5.28 -2.46
CA ALA A 226 17.35 6.45 -2.92
C ALA A 226 17.35 7.55 -1.86
N TYR A 227 17.43 8.81 -2.30
CA TYR A 227 17.51 9.99 -1.43
C TYR A 227 16.82 11.19 -2.06
N ASP A 228 16.41 12.14 -1.21
CA ASP A 228 15.90 13.45 -1.61
C ASP A 228 16.79 14.58 -1.07
N VAL A 229 16.81 15.71 -1.78
CA VAL A 229 17.40 16.97 -1.32
C VAL A 229 16.30 17.90 -0.86
N VAL A 230 16.40 18.36 0.39
CA VAL A 230 15.46 19.34 0.97
C VAL A 230 16.20 20.64 1.27
N ALA A 231 15.68 21.76 0.76
CA ALA A 231 16.02 23.09 1.23
C ALA A 231 14.97 23.57 2.25
N ASP A 232 15.35 23.50 3.52
CA ASP A 232 14.60 24.02 4.68
C ASP A 232 14.80 25.54 4.73
N ILE A 233 13.79 26.26 4.26
CA ILE A 233 13.87 27.71 4.03
C ILE A 233 13.76 28.48 5.35
N ASP A 234 13.01 27.95 6.31
CA ASP A 234 12.79 28.60 7.61
C ASP A 234 13.72 28.11 8.72
N GLN A 235 14.58 27.12 8.42
CA GLN A 235 15.54 26.48 9.32
C GLN A 235 14.87 25.83 10.54
N SER A 236 13.61 25.40 10.40
CA SER A 236 12.85 24.77 11.49
C SER A 236 13.36 23.36 11.83
N GLY A 237 14.04 22.70 10.89
CA GLY A 237 14.43 21.29 10.98
C GLY A 237 13.28 20.31 10.77
N THR A 238 12.13 20.81 10.33
CA THR A 238 10.95 20.02 9.98
C THR A 238 10.39 20.49 8.66
N PHE A 239 9.98 19.57 7.80
CA PHE A 239 9.35 19.90 6.53
C PHE A 239 8.07 20.72 6.73
N ASN A 240 7.93 21.79 5.97
CA ASN A 240 6.69 22.55 5.80
C ASN A 240 6.46 22.93 4.33
N GLU A 241 5.25 23.38 3.99
CA GLU A 241 4.91 23.76 2.59
C GLU A 241 5.77 24.89 2.00
N GLY A 242 6.49 25.66 2.82
CA GLY A 242 7.44 26.68 2.39
C GLY A 242 8.80 26.14 1.96
N ASP A 243 9.10 24.88 2.29
CA ASP A 243 10.35 24.23 1.93
C ASP A 243 10.34 23.71 0.49
N LEU A 244 11.53 23.53 -0.06
CA LEU A 244 11.70 22.96 -1.39
C LEU A 244 12.28 21.55 -1.27
N VAL A 245 11.70 20.62 -2.00
CA VAL A 245 12.29 19.29 -2.22
C VAL A 245 12.54 19.14 -3.71
N ASP A 246 13.59 18.41 -4.07
CA ASP A 246 13.93 18.15 -5.46
C ASP A 246 12.93 17.22 -6.16
N SER A 247 12.30 16.32 -5.40
CA SER A 247 11.16 15.52 -5.87
C SER A 247 10.18 15.15 -4.75
N TYR A 248 8.92 14.88 -5.10
CA TYR A 248 7.83 14.53 -4.15
C TYR A 248 7.27 13.12 -4.35
N ILE A 249 7.24 12.60 -5.60
CA ILE A 249 6.71 11.27 -5.94
C ILE A 249 7.79 10.41 -6.60
N PRO A 250 8.48 10.85 -7.67
CA PRO A 250 9.67 10.15 -8.10
C PRO A 250 10.78 10.27 -7.06
N ILE A 251 11.75 9.37 -7.11
CA ILE A 251 12.99 9.52 -6.34
C ILE A 251 13.73 10.79 -6.77
N GLY A 252 14.21 11.60 -5.82
CA GLY A 252 15.06 12.76 -6.09
C GLY A 252 16.36 12.34 -6.80
N PHE A 253 17.19 11.53 -6.14
CA PHE A 253 18.36 10.93 -6.75
C PHE A 253 18.76 9.57 -6.17
N MET A 254 19.48 8.78 -6.96
CA MET A 254 20.02 7.49 -6.55
C MET A 254 21.52 7.57 -6.26
N VAL A 255 21.97 6.94 -5.18
CA VAL A 255 23.37 6.52 -5.03
C VAL A 255 23.46 5.04 -5.38
N GLN A 256 24.36 4.68 -6.29
CA GLN A 256 24.44 3.34 -6.88
C GLN A 256 25.85 2.74 -6.76
N GLU A 257 25.88 1.42 -6.67
CA GLU A 257 27.12 0.65 -6.82
C GLU A 257 27.49 0.52 -8.31
N THR A 258 28.79 0.34 -8.60
CA THR A 258 29.23 0.09 -9.98
C THR A 258 28.76 -1.29 -10.44
N GLY A 259 28.13 -1.37 -11.61
CA GLY A 259 27.75 -2.64 -12.22
C GLY A 259 28.96 -3.58 -12.38
N SER A 260 28.78 -4.85 -12.03
CA SER A 260 29.86 -5.85 -11.96
C SER A 260 29.92 -6.82 -13.15
N GLY A 261 29.09 -6.62 -14.18
CA GLY A 261 29.01 -7.49 -15.37
C GLY A 261 28.36 -8.85 -15.11
N ILE A 262 27.72 -9.03 -13.94
CA ILE A 262 26.82 -10.15 -13.63
C ILE A 262 25.37 -9.77 -13.95
N ASP A 263 24.44 -10.72 -13.92
CA ASP A 263 23.02 -10.44 -14.17
C ASP A 263 22.49 -9.42 -13.16
N PHE A 264 21.76 -8.41 -13.64
CA PHE A 264 21.04 -7.49 -12.75
C PHE A 264 19.69 -8.10 -12.38
N GLN A 265 19.73 -9.05 -11.43
CA GLN A 265 18.51 -9.63 -10.87
C GLN A 265 17.90 -8.69 -9.83
N VAL A 266 16.68 -8.23 -10.08
CA VAL A 266 15.95 -7.28 -9.23
C VAL A 266 14.46 -7.54 -9.34
N GLN A 267 13.71 -7.19 -8.30
CA GLN A 267 12.25 -7.13 -8.36
C GLN A 267 11.82 -5.99 -9.30
N ILE A 268 10.85 -6.26 -10.18
CA ILE A 268 10.34 -5.30 -11.17
C ILE A 268 8.81 -5.30 -11.17
N ALA A 269 8.19 -6.48 -11.16
CA ALA A 269 6.74 -6.62 -11.20
C ALA A 269 6.10 -6.09 -9.90
N CYS A 270 5.17 -5.15 -10.03
CA CYS A 270 4.51 -4.50 -8.90
C CYS A 270 3.02 -4.23 -9.16
N ASP A 271 2.29 -3.88 -8.10
CA ASP A 271 0.92 -3.37 -8.23
C ASP A 271 0.88 -1.87 -8.60
N ALA A 272 -0.34 -1.32 -8.70
CA ALA A 272 -0.57 0.09 -9.01
C ALA A 272 -0.06 1.07 -7.94
N ASN A 273 0.35 0.59 -6.76
CA ASN A 273 0.94 1.38 -5.67
C ASN A 273 2.45 1.14 -5.53
N GLU A 274 3.07 0.47 -6.51
CA GLU A 274 4.52 0.15 -6.53
C GLU A 274 4.96 -0.86 -5.46
N ASN A 275 4.02 -1.64 -4.89
CA ASN A 275 4.41 -2.78 -4.07
C ASN A 275 4.83 -3.93 -4.99
N TYR A 276 6.09 -4.37 -4.88
CA TYR A 276 6.57 -5.52 -5.64
C TYR A 276 5.79 -6.79 -5.26
N LYS A 277 5.42 -7.59 -6.26
CA LYS A 277 4.57 -8.78 -6.09
C LYS A 277 5.07 -9.94 -6.94
N ASP A 278 5.19 -11.10 -6.29
CA ASP A 278 5.53 -12.36 -6.98
C ASP A 278 4.28 -13.11 -7.49
N ILE A 279 3.06 -12.66 -7.11
CA ILE A 279 1.78 -13.28 -7.47
C ILE A 279 0.76 -12.21 -7.87
N PHE A 280 0.16 -12.41 -9.05
CA PHE A 280 -0.92 -11.57 -9.57
C PHE A 280 -2.16 -12.41 -9.84
N ARG A 281 -3.32 -11.87 -9.50
CA ARG A 281 -4.63 -12.44 -9.85
C ARG A 281 -4.92 -12.19 -11.31
N SER A 282 -5.81 -13.00 -11.89
CA SER A 282 -6.18 -12.84 -13.31
C SER A 282 -6.84 -11.49 -13.62
N VAL A 283 -7.41 -10.86 -12.58
CA VAL A 283 -8.08 -9.55 -12.65
C VAL A 283 -7.18 -8.39 -12.22
N ASP A 284 -5.94 -8.66 -11.80
CA ASP A 284 -4.99 -7.61 -11.44
C ASP A 284 -4.34 -7.04 -12.71
N ASP A 285 -4.03 -5.75 -12.68
CA ASP A 285 -3.07 -5.13 -13.59
C ASP A 285 -1.64 -5.42 -13.09
N VAL A 286 -0.71 -5.73 -14.00
CA VAL A 286 0.72 -5.86 -13.70
C VAL A 286 1.44 -4.59 -14.12
N TYR A 287 2.12 -3.97 -13.17
CA TYR A 287 3.00 -2.82 -13.41
C TYR A 287 4.46 -3.26 -13.32
N ALA A 288 5.34 -2.46 -13.92
CA ALA A 288 6.79 -2.57 -13.76
C ALA A 288 7.32 -1.27 -13.16
N SER A 289 8.08 -1.38 -12.07
CA SER A 289 8.87 -0.29 -11.50
C SER A 289 10.33 -0.74 -11.40
N LEU A 290 11.28 0.19 -11.57
CA LEU A 290 12.70 -0.15 -11.53
C LEU A 290 13.47 0.96 -10.82
N ASN A 291 14.05 0.62 -9.67
CA ASN A 291 14.97 1.49 -8.93
C ASN A 291 16.29 0.75 -8.70
N PRO A 292 17.22 0.77 -9.67
CA PRO A 292 18.30 -0.19 -9.69
C PRO A 292 19.40 0.22 -8.70
N ARG A 293 19.78 -0.69 -7.79
CA ARG A 293 20.92 -0.49 -6.88
C ARG A 293 22.26 -0.43 -7.62
N LEU A 294 22.37 -1.18 -8.72
CA LEU A 294 23.58 -1.26 -9.55
C LEU A 294 23.43 -0.36 -10.77
N ARG A 295 24.46 0.44 -11.05
CA ARG A 295 24.49 1.27 -12.26
C ARG A 295 24.82 0.44 -13.49
N CYS A 296 23.95 0.48 -14.50
CA CYS A 296 24.21 -0.11 -15.81
C CYS A 296 25.21 0.75 -16.62
N PRO A 297 26.18 0.15 -17.35
CA PRO A 297 27.12 0.88 -18.19
C PRO A 297 26.52 1.50 -19.47
N ALA A 298 25.37 1.01 -19.94
CA ALA A 298 24.73 1.46 -21.18
C ALA A 298 23.57 2.41 -20.86
N TRP A 299 23.80 3.72 -20.96
CA TRP A 299 22.83 4.80 -20.61
C TRP A 299 22.63 5.80 -21.75
N GLU A 300 22.97 5.40 -22.97
CA GLU A 300 22.99 6.30 -24.14
C GLU A 300 21.62 6.43 -24.84
N TYR A 301 20.64 5.61 -24.47
CA TYR A 301 19.33 5.56 -25.13
C TYR A 301 18.29 6.45 -24.44
N ILE A 302 17.43 7.08 -25.24
CA ILE A 302 16.34 7.94 -24.76
C ILE A 302 15.20 7.12 -24.13
N GLY A 303 15.09 5.82 -24.39
CA GLY A 303 14.09 4.96 -23.75
C GLY A 303 14.60 3.56 -23.44
N ILE A 304 13.86 2.80 -22.65
CA ILE A 304 14.15 1.38 -22.33
C ILE A 304 12.92 0.53 -22.61
N TYR A 305 13.10 -0.75 -22.95
CA TYR A 305 11.98 -1.63 -23.29
C TYR A 305 11.65 -2.56 -22.12
N LYS A 306 10.36 -2.71 -21.83
CA LYS A 306 9.84 -3.57 -20.79
C LYS A 306 9.12 -4.76 -21.41
N TYR A 307 9.65 -5.95 -21.21
CA TYR A 307 9.08 -7.20 -21.71
C TYR A 307 8.46 -8.00 -20.59
N VAL A 308 7.28 -8.54 -20.84
CA VAL A 308 6.76 -9.68 -20.06
C VAL A 308 6.95 -10.94 -20.88
N THR A 309 7.63 -11.92 -20.33
CA THR A 309 7.99 -13.13 -21.08
C THR A 309 7.70 -14.39 -20.28
N ILE A 310 7.54 -15.53 -20.96
CA ILE A 310 7.33 -16.81 -20.28
C ILE A 310 8.58 -17.13 -19.44
N HIS A 311 8.37 -17.52 -18.20
CA HIS A 311 9.45 -17.81 -17.27
C HIS A 311 10.45 -18.81 -17.85
N LYS A 312 11.74 -18.49 -17.70
CA LYS A 312 12.85 -19.41 -17.96
C LYS A 312 13.65 -19.60 -16.69
N GLY A 313 13.83 -20.86 -16.29
CA GLY A 313 14.67 -21.20 -15.14
C GLY A 313 16.13 -20.73 -15.27
N CYS A 314 16.62 -20.48 -16.49
CA CYS A 314 17.90 -19.81 -16.74
C CYS A 314 17.82 -18.93 -18.01
N TRP A 315 18.21 -17.66 -17.89
CA TRP A 315 18.44 -16.75 -19.01
C TRP A 315 19.93 -16.74 -19.39
N ASN A 316 20.23 -16.78 -20.69
CA ASN A 316 21.57 -16.73 -21.24
C ASN A 316 21.72 -15.50 -22.14
N GLY A 317 22.92 -14.90 -22.13
CA GLY A 317 23.24 -13.80 -23.04
C GLY A 317 22.94 -14.15 -24.50
N GLY A 318 22.13 -13.34 -25.18
CA GLY A 318 21.67 -13.53 -26.56
C GLY A 318 20.33 -14.26 -26.70
N ASP A 319 19.67 -14.66 -25.61
CA ASP A 319 18.32 -15.19 -25.66
C ASP A 319 17.33 -14.14 -26.19
N SER A 320 16.49 -14.49 -27.16
CA SER A 320 15.51 -13.55 -27.72
C SER A 320 14.40 -13.21 -26.73
N LEU A 321 14.07 -11.93 -26.65
CA LEU A 321 12.95 -11.44 -25.85
C LEU A 321 11.66 -11.53 -26.66
N HIS A 322 10.71 -12.27 -26.11
CA HIS A 322 9.37 -12.46 -26.70
C HIS A 322 8.34 -12.01 -25.68
N ASP A 323 7.64 -10.93 -26.05
CA ASP A 323 6.56 -10.38 -25.24
C ASP A 323 5.28 -11.24 -25.35
N VAL A 324 4.60 -11.46 -24.23
CA VAL A 324 3.36 -12.26 -24.16
C VAL A 324 2.09 -11.41 -24.05
N THR A 325 2.22 -10.09 -23.96
CA THR A 325 1.11 -9.12 -23.82
C THR A 325 0.73 -8.54 -25.19
N GLU A 326 0.01 -7.42 -25.19
CA GLU A 326 -0.28 -6.59 -26.36
C GLU A 326 1.00 -6.10 -27.08
N GLY A 327 2.13 -6.07 -26.37
CA GLY A 327 3.45 -5.71 -26.87
C GLY A 327 4.33 -5.16 -25.75
N TYR A 328 5.65 -5.16 -25.97
CA TYR A 328 6.57 -4.55 -25.01
C TYR A 328 6.26 -3.06 -24.82
N GLU A 329 6.36 -2.59 -23.59
CA GLU A 329 6.25 -1.16 -23.28
C GLU A 329 7.59 -0.47 -23.40
N MET A 330 7.54 0.86 -23.56
CA MET A 330 8.74 1.68 -23.61
C MET A 330 8.47 3.03 -22.98
N ASP A 331 9.44 3.56 -22.27
CA ASP A 331 9.40 4.91 -21.73
C ASP A 331 10.82 5.45 -21.52
N THR A 332 10.90 6.77 -21.37
CA THR A 332 12.14 7.49 -21.08
C THR A 332 12.42 7.42 -19.58
N PRO A 333 13.57 6.88 -19.12
CA PRO A 333 13.91 6.89 -17.71
C PRO A 333 14.22 8.31 -17.21
N GLN A 334 14.27 8.48 -15.89
CA GLN A 334 14.63 9.77 -15.31
C GLN A 334 16.02 10.23 -15.79
N SER A 335 16.13 11.51 -16.13
CA SER A 335 17.33 12.08 -16.75
C SER A 335 18.61 11.77 -15.96
N GLY A 336 19.59 11.14 -16.62
CA GLY A 336 20.87 10.82 -16.00
C GLY A 336 20.85 9.60 -15.06
N CYS A 337 19.75 8.86 -14.99
CA CYS A 337 19.61 7.61 -14.23
C CYS A 337 18.75 6.59 -15.01
N LEU A 338 18.54 5.41 -14.43
CA LEU A 338 17.66 4.35 -14.95
C LEU A 338 16.47 4.09 -14.01
N ASN A 339 16.31 4.90 -12.96
CA ASN A 339 15.14 4.80 -12.12
C ASN A 339 13.90 5.28 -12.88
N GLN A 340 12.79 4.61 -12.61
CA GLN A 340 11.51 4.85 -13.29
C GLN A 340 10.38 4.73 -12.29
N GLY A 341 9.34 5.55 -12.51
CA GLY A 341 8.05 5.32 -11.87
C GLY A 341 7.35 4.12 -12.51
N ARG A 342 6.30 3.63 -11.86
CA ARG A 342 5.55 2.47 -12.39
C ARG A 342 5.00 2.70 -13.79
N THR A 343 5.03 1.66 -14.59
CA THR A 343 4.43 1.58 -15.93
C THR A 343 3.51 0.37 -15.99
N LEU A 344 2.28 0.52 -16.50
CA LEU A 344 1.41 -0.62 -16.78
C LEU A 344 2.02 -1.46 -17.90
N ILE A 345 2.35 -2.73 -17.62
CA ILE A 345 2.99 -3.64 -18.59
C ILE A 345 2.09 -4.80 -19.02
N TRP A 346 1.06 -5.13 -18.22
CA TRP A 346 0.05 -6.11 -18.62
C TRP A 346 -1.30 -5.75 -17.97
N PRO A 347 -2.28 -5.24 -18.74
CA PRO A 347 -3.62 -4.98 -18.21
C PRO A 347 -4.34 -6.28 -17.83
N ALA A 348 -5.23 -6.17 -16.84
CA ALA A 348 -6.04 -7.25 -16.30
C ALA A 348 -6.74 -8.12 -17.36
N VAL A 349 -7.10 -9.35 -16.96
CA VAL A 349 -7.35 -10.55 -17.79
C VAL A 349 -6.05 -11.22 -18.20
N LEU A 350 -5.24 -11.49 -17.18
CA LEU A 350 -3.97 -12.19 -17.29
C LEU A 350 -4.20 -13.67 -17.60
N THR A 351 -3.31 -14.25 -18.40
CA THR A 351 -3.31 -15.70 -18.64
C THR A 351 -2.54 -16.38 -17.52
N SER A 352 -3.10 -17.44 -16.93
CA SER A 352 -2.41 -18.24 -15.91
C SER A 352 -1.06 -18.77 -16.42
N GLY A 353 -0.01 -18.64 -15.61
CA GLY A 353 1.33 -19.03 -16.01
C GLY A 353 2.40 -18.52 -15.05
N LYS A 354 3.66 -18.71 -15.44
CA LYS A 354 4.83 -18.15 -14.77
C LYS A 354 5.55 -17.25 -15.77
N TYR A 355 5.91 -16.06 -15.33
CA TYR A 355 6.46 -15.02 -16.18
C TYR A 355 7.69 -14.38 -15.55
N ASP A 356 8.59 -13.89 -16.39
CA ASP A 356 9.70 -13.02 -16.00
C ASP A 356 9.46 -11.63 -16.62
N VAL A 357 9.89 -10.59 -15.93
CA VAL A 357 9.94 -9.22 -16.49
C VAL A 357 11.38 -8.88 -16.83
N ILE A 358 11.61 -8.38 -18.04
CA ILE A 358 12.95 -7.99 -18.50
C ILE A 358 12.93 -6.55 -18.97
N ILE A 359 13.85 -5.75 -18.42
CA ILE A 359 14.11 -4.39 -18.88
C ILE A 359 15.32 -4.44 -19.81
N ASP A 360 15.05 -4.38 -21.10
CA ASP A 360 16.04 -4.30 -22.18
C ASP A 360 16.51 -2.84 -22.31
N VAL A 361 17.69 -2.58 -21.77
CA VAL A 361 18.26 -1.23 -21.66
C VAL A 361 18.94 -0.81 -22.95
N ASN A 362 19.49 -1.78 -23.70
CA ASN A 362 20.26 -1.49 -24.91
C ASN A 362 19.44 -1.55 -26.21
N GLN A 363 18.16 -1.91 -26.11
CA GLN A 363 17.17 -2.00 -27.18
C GLN A 363 17.53 -3.00 -28.29
N ASP A 364 18.35 -4.01 -28.00
CA ASP A 364 18.75 -5.02 -28.99
C ASP A 364 17.77 -6.21 -29.08
N ARG A 365 16.75 -6.25 -28.20
CA ARG A 365 15.70 -7.27 -28.10
C ARG A 365 16.23 -8.66 -27.74
N LEU A 366 17.44 -8.73 -27.20
CA LEU A 366 18.06 -9.92 -26.69
C LEU A 366 18.40 -9.69 -25.22
N TYR A 367 18.29 -10.73 -24.40
CA TYR A 367 18.78 -10.65 -23.04
C TYR A 367 20.31 -10.51 -23.03
N THR A 368 20.81 -9.40 -22.49
CA THR A 368 22.21 -9.05 -22.38
C THR A 368 22.64 -9.01 -20.92
N LYS A 369 23.36 -10.04 -20.50
CA LYS A 369 23.92 -10.18 -19.16
C LYS A 369 24.76 -8.96 -18.74
N GLY A 370 24.43 -8.39 -17.57
CA GLY A 370 25.09 -7.21 -17.02
C GLY A 370 24.76 -5.90 -17.72
N VAL A 371 23.72 -5.90 -18.54
CA VAL A 371 23.15 -4.71 -19.19
C VAL A 371 21.66 -4.64 -18.90
N ASP A 372 20.93 -5.75 -19.11
CA ASP A 372 19.50 -5.82 -18.89
C ASP A 372 19.15 -6.24 -17.46
N PHE A 373 18.01 -5.74 -16.97
CA PHE A 373 17.47 -6.12 -15.68
C PHE A 373 16.50 -7.28 -15.85
N LEU A 374 16.58 -8.24 -14.93
CA LEU A 374 15.81 -9.47 -14.95
C LEU A 374 15.08 -9.64 -13.63
N ASP A 375 13.77 -9.79 -13.72
CA ASP A 375 12.93 -10.20 -12.60
C ASP A 375 12.68 -11.69 -12.66
N ASN A 376 13.43 -12.42 -11.82
CA ASN A 376 13.33 -13.86 -11.65
C ASN A 376 13.78 -14.28 -10.23
N ILE A 377 13.50 -13.42 -9.26
CA ILE A 377 13.79 -13.63 -7.85
C ILE A 377 12.51 -13.36 -7.05
N ASP A 378 12.40 -13.89 -5.83
CA ASP A 378 11.30 -13.54 -4.93
C ASP A 378 11.66 -12.33 -4.06
N SER A 379 10.74 -11.89 -3.21
CA SER A 379 10.97 -10.82 -2.22
C SER A 379 12.19 -11.05 -1.29
N TYR A 380 12.67 -12.30 -1.16
CA TYR A 380 13.87 -12.66 -0.38
C TYR A 380 15.13 -12.82 -1.24
N GLY A 381 15.05 -12.54 -2.54
CA GLY A 381 16.14 -12.67 -3.50
C GLY A 381 16.45 -14.11 -3.92
N GLN A 382 15.57 -15.07 -3.66
CA GLN A 382 15.75 -16.46 -4.10
C GLN A 382 15.28 -16.64 -5.55
N PRO A 383 15.98 -17.43 -6.39
CA PRO A 383 15.58 -17.63 -7.78
C PRO A 383 14.18 -18.26 -7.92
N THR A 384 13.33 -17.63 -8.72
CA THR A 384 11.97 -18.06 -9.06
C THR A 384 11.55 -17.48 -10.43
N ALA A 385 10.27 -17.53 -10.79
CA ALA A 385 9.71 -16.67 -11.82
C ALA A 385 9.53 -15.26 -11.25
N GLY A 386 9.69 -14.22 -12.07
CA GLY A 386 9.44 -12.83 -11.63
C GLY A 386 8.02 -12.66 -11.08
N PHE A 387 7.02 -13.27 -11.71
CA PHE A 387 5.72 -13.43 -11.09
C PHE A 387 4.94 -14.64 -11.59
N ILE A 388 3.92 -15.02 -10.83
CA ILE A 388 3.01 -16.13 -11.11
C ILE A 388 1.58 -15.61 -11.22
N VAL A 389 0.88 -16.03 -12.27
CA VAL A 389 -0.58 -15.90 -12.37
C VAL A 389 -1.16 -17.30 -12.12
N PRO A 390 -1.78 -17.55 -10.96
CA PRO A 390 -2.35 -18.86 -10.64
C PRO A 390 -3.41 -19.28 -11.67
N THR A 391 -3.58 -20.58 -11.88
CA THR A 391 -4.73 -21.10 -12.61
C THR A 391 -6.02 -20.79 -11.84
N ASP A 392 -6.98 -20.14 -12.50
CA ASP A 392 -8.33 -19.93 -11.95
C ASP A 392 -8.98 -21.30 -11.68
N THR A 393 -9.11 -21.65 -10.40
CA THR A 393 -9.70 -22.92 -9.94
C THR A 393 -11.20 -22.83 -9.65
N GLY A 394 -11.86 -21.68 -9.87
CA GLY A 394 -13.19 -21.41 -9.32
C GLY A 394 -13.14 -21.09 -7.82
N ALA A 395 -14.31 -20.80 -7.23
CA ALA A 395 -14.45 -20.48 -5.80
C ALA A 395 -13.75 -21.54 -4.93
N PRO A 396 -13.10 -21.15 -3.83
CA PRO A 396 -12.39 -22.12 -3.01
C PRO A 396 -13.39 -23.10 -2.39
N VAL A 397 -12.97 -24.35 -2.21
CA VAL A 397 -13.72 -25.32 -1.40
C VAL A 397 -13.17 -25.24 0.01
N VAL A 398 -14.02 -24.82 0.94
CA VAL A 398 -13.74 -24.84 2.38
C VAL A 398 -14.33 -26.13 2.94
N ASN A 399 -13.60 -26.82 3.81
CA ASN A 399 -14.13 -27.96 4.58
C ASN A 399 -13.70 -27.83 6.04
N ILE A 400 -14.67 -27.76 6.95
CA ILE A 400 -14.46 -27.87 8.40
C ILE A 400 -14.43 -29.35 8.75
N THR A 401 -13.32 -29.82 9.33
CA THR A 401 -13.15 -31.21 9.76
C THR A 401 -13.30 -31.39 11.26
N SER A 402 -13.10 -30.33 12.04
CA SER A 402 -13.43 -30.28 13.46
C SER A 402 -13.90 -28.86 13.80
N PRO A 403 -14.98 -28.68 14.55
CA PRO A 403 -15.93 -29.72 14.99
C PRO A 403 -16.79 -30.29 13.85
N GLU A 404 -17.37 -31.49 14.01
CA GLU A 404 -18.30 -32.05 13.04
C GLU A 404 -19.72 -31.47 13.23
N ASP A 405 -20.51 -31.38 12.14
CA ASP A 405 -21.89 -30.90 12.22
C ASP A 405 -22.76 -31.81 13.10
N GLY A 406 -23.42 -31.20 14.08
CA GLY A 406 -24.23 -31.87 15.09
C GLY A 406 -23.49 -32.30 16.35
N ASP A 407 -22.18 -32.03 16.45
CA ASP A 407 -21.39 -32.36 17.64
C ASP A 407 -21.97 -31.74 18.91
N SER A 408 -21.69 -32.38 20.04
CA SER A 408 -22.07 -31.87 21.35
C SER A 408 -20.90 -31.96 22.32
N THR A 409 -20.71 -30.93 23.13
CA THR A 409 -19.60 -30.85 24.07
C THR A 409 -20.02 -30.29 25.42
N THR A 410 -19.33 -30.70 26.49
CA THR A 410 -19.46 -30.11 27.83
C THR A 410 -18.44 -28.99 28.07
N GLU A 411 -17.51 -28.79 27.14
CA GLU A 411 -16.50 -27.74 27.19
C GLU A 411 -17.02 -26.46 26.53
N HIS A 412 -16.63 -25.30 27.05
CA HIS A 412 -17.00 -24.00 26.48
C HIS A 412 -16.23 -23.66 25.21
N VAL A 413 -15.15 -24.40 24.90
CA VAL A 413 -14.27 -24.17 23.76
C VAL A 413 -14.13 -25.45 22.94
N VAL A 414 -14.14 -25.30 21.63
CA VAL A 414 -13.76 -26.34 20.65
C VAL A 414 -12.70 -25.77 19.71
N TYR A 415 -11.94 -26.63 19.05
CA TYR A 415 -10.88 -26.19 18.13
C TYR A 415 -11.29 -26.42 16.69
N LEU A 416 -11.14 -25.37 15.88
CA LEU A 416 -11.35 -25.40 14.43
C LEU A 416 -10.19 -26.14 13.77
N GLU A 417 -10.51 -27.16 12.99
CA GLU A 417 -9.61 -27.76 12.02
C GLU A 417 -10.34 -27.85 10.68
N GLY A 418 -9.60 -27.71 9.58
CA GLY A 418 -10.19 -27.78 8.26
C GLY A 418 -9.21 -27.48 7.13
N THR A 419 -9.76 -27.34 5.93
CA THR A 419 -8.98 -27.05 4.72
C THR A 419 -9.65 -26.00 3.85
N VAL A 420 -8.83 -25.25 3.12
CA VAL A 420 -9.21 -24.35 2.04
C VAL A 420 -8.49 -24.83 0.79
N SER A 421 -9.23 -25.13 -0.28
CA SER A 421 -8.65 -25.79 -1.46
C SER A 421 -7.66 -24.92 -2.24
N ASP A 422 -7.75 -23.60 -2.09
CA ASP A 422 -6.83 -22.64 -2.69
C ASP A 422 -5.69 -22.36 -1.70
N PRO A 423 -4.48 -22.90 -1.93
CA PRO A 423 -3.38 -22.77 -0.99
C PRO A 423 -2.74 -21.37 -0.99
N THR A 424 -3.19 -20.47 -1.88
CA THR A 424 -2.73 -19.07 -1.93
C THR A 424 -3.53 -18.15 -1.01
N ILE A 425 -4.64 -18.64 -0.46
CA ILE A 425 -5.41 -17.92 0.56
C ILE A 425 -4.66 -18.05 1.88
N GLU A 426 -4.22 -16.92 2.43
CA GLU A 426 -3.50 -16.83 3.71
C GLU A 426 -4.43 -16.48 4.88
N HIS A 427 -5.62 -15.93 4.60
CA HIS A 427 -6.60 -15.53 5.60
C HIS A 427 -8.03 -15.90 5.18
N ALA A 428 -8.84 -16.30 6.15
CA ALA A 428 -10.27 -16.59 6.00
C ALA A 428 -11.10 -15.87 7.07
N THR A 429 -12.41 -15.76 6.85
CA THR A 429 -13.34 -15.19 7.83
C THR A 429 -14.07 -16.32 8.55
N LEU A 430 -13.94 -16.38 9.88
CA LEU A 430 -14.70 -17.28 10.75
C LEU A 430 -15.87 -16.51 11.37
N ILE A 431 -17.07 -17.06 11.27
CA ILE A 431 -18.29 -16.49 11.81
C ILE A 431 -18.88 -17.46 12.84
N VAL A 432 -18.98 -17.04 14.10
CA VAL A 432 -19.55 -17.81 15.21
C VAL A 432 -20.76 -17.09 15.78
N ASN A 433 -21.95 -17.64 15.59
CA ASN A 433 -23.22 -17.06 16.06
C ASN A 433 -23.35 -15.56 15.73
N GLU A 434 -23.11 -15.18 14.48
CA GLU A 434 -23.15 -13.80 13.94
C GLU A 434 -21.91 -12.92 14.24
N ASN A 435 -20.96 -13.37 15.08
CA ASN A 435 -19.70 -12.65 15.30
C ASN A 435 -18.62 -13.10 14.30
N SER A 436 -18.03 -12.16 13.55
CA SER A 436 -16.98 -12.44 12.58
C SER A 436 -15.58 -12.17 13.14
N GLN A 437 -14.62 -13.03 12.81
CA GLN A 437 -13.19 -12.87 13.10
C GLN A 437 -12.35 -13.32 11.89
N THR A 438 -11.19 -12.69 11.69
CA THR A 438 -10.21 -13.15 10.69
C THR A 438 -9.36 -14.26 11.29
N ILE A 439 -9.11 -15.33 10.52
CA ILE A 439 -8.27 -16.46 10.92
C ILE A 439 -7.22 -16.75 9.85
N SER A 440 -6.11 -17.37 10.25
CA SER A 440 -5.05 -17.79 9.33
C SER A 440 -5.37 -19.06 8.58
N VAL A 441 -4.85 -19.14 7.35
CA VAL A 441 -4.83 -20.32 6.50
C VAL A 441 -3.39 -20.58 6.10
N PHE A 442 -2.79 -21.66 6.63
CA PHE A 442 -1.41 -22.01 6.31
C PHE A 442 -1.35 -23.10 5.25
N GLN A 443 -0.93 -22.73 4.03
CA GLN A 443 -0.85 -23.65 2.90
C GLN A 443 -2.14 -24.45 2.66
N GLY A 444 -3.29 -23.78 2.81
CA GLY A 444 -4.62 -24.38 2.68
C GLY A 444 -5.12 -25.15 3.91
N ASN A 445 -4.43 -25.10 5.06
CA ASN A 445 -4.88 -25.72 6.31
C ASN A 445 -5.40 -24.68 7.30
N LEU A 446 -6.49 -25.03 7.98
CA LEU A 446 -7.00 -24.34 9.16
C LEU A 446 -6.60 -25.19 10.36
N GLU A 447 -5.82 -24.64 11.28
CA GLU A 447 -5.26 -25.39 12.41
C GLU A 447 -5.55 -24.69 13.73
N GLY A 448 -6.24 -25.38 14.63
CA GLY A 448 -6.24 -25.09 16.07
C GLY A 448 -6.90 -23.79 16.50
N THR A 449 -7.67 -23.08 15.67
CA THR A 449 -8.33 -21.83 16.10
C THR A 449 -9.38 -22.13 17.17
N PRO A 450 -9.31 -21.55 18.39
CA PRO A 450 -10.32 -21.79 19.41
C PRO A 450 -11.64 -21.11 19.06
N ILE A 451 -12.72 -21.87 19.12
CA ILE A 451 -14.10 -21.43 18.92
C ILE A 451 -14.83 -21.55 20.24
N ILE A 452 -15.41 -20.44 20.65
CA ILE A 452 -16.12 -20.39 21.92
C ILE A 452 -17.60 -20.58 21.71
N LEU A 453 -18.15 -21.55 22.42
CA LEU A 453 -19.54 -21.91 22.36
C LEU A 453 -20.34 -21.16 23.43
N ARG A 454 -21.59 -20.84 23.08
CA ARG A 454 -22.68 -20.59 24.03
C ARG A 454 -23.40 -21.90 24.36
N ARG A 455 -24.20 -21.88 25.42
CA ARG A 455 -25.09 -23.00 25.71
C ARG A 455 -26.07 -23.20 24.55
N GLY A 456 -26.39 -24.46 24.24
CA GLY A 456 -27.28 -24.80 23.14
C GLY A 456 -26.59 -24.68 21.77
N PRO A 457 -27.33 -24.34 20.70
CA PRO A 457 -26.80 -24.37 19.33
C PRO A 457 -25.83 -23.22 19.04
N ASN A 458 -24.72 -23.57 18.41
CA ASN A 458 -23.68 -22.68 17.92
C ASN A 458 -23.48 -22.90 16.43
N THR A 459 -23.67 -21.88 15.60
CA THR A 459 -23.35 -21.95 14.17
C THR A 459 -21.94 -21.44 13.95
N ILE A 460 -21.11 -22.26 13.29
CA ILE A 460 -19.70 -22.00 12.98
C ILE A 460 -19.58 -22.05 11.46
N ARG A 461 -19.20 -20.94 10.85
CA ARG A 461 -19.02 -20.83 9.40
C ARG A 461 -17.64 -20.29 9.08
N VAL A 462 -16.95 -20.91 8.14
CA VAL A 462 -15.68 -20.40 7.60
C VAL A 462 -15.91 -20.00 6.14
N GLU A 463 -15.56 -18.76 5.83
CA GLU A 463 -15.65 -18.16 4.51
C GLU A 463 -14.25 -17.90 3.95
N ALA A 464 -14.00 -18.34 2.72
CA ALA A 464 -12.79 -18.05 1.98
C ALA A 464 -13.17 -17.50 0.60
N TYR A 465 -12.45 -16.50 0.12
CA TYR A 465 -12.76 -15.83 -1.14
C TYR A 465 -11.54 -15.81 -2.06
N ASN A 466 -11.75 -16.19 -3.32
CA ASN A 466 -10.83 -15.94 -4.42
C ASN A 466 -11.61 -15.40 -5.63
N ASP A 467 -10.92 -15.21 -6.77
CA ASP A 467 -11.53 -14.67 -8.00
C ASP A 467 -12.67 -15.54 -8.55
N GLY A 468 -12.66 -16.84 -8.24
CA GLY A 468 -13.72 -17.76 -8.63
C GLY A 468 -14.98 -17.64 -7.76
N GLY A 469 -14.94 -16.88 -6.67
CA GLY A 469 -16.07 -16.52 -5.82
C GLY A 469 -15.89 -16.87 -4.34
N LEU A 470 -16.98 -16.78 -3.60
CA LEU A 470 -17.04 -17.16 -2.19
C LEU A 470 -17.21 -18.69 -2.04
N GLY A 471 -16.26 -19.30 -1.36
CA GLY A 471 -16.36 -20.64 -0.79
C GLY A 471 -16.70 -20.56 0.70
N TYR A 472 -17.53 -21.46 1.19
CA TYR A 472 -17.77 -21.56 2.62
C TYR A 472 -18.14 -22.97 3.03
N ASP A 473 -17.92 -23.27 4.31
CA ASP A 473 -18.48 -24.41 5.01
C ASP A 473 -19.09 -23.95 6.34
N GLU A 474 -20.11 -24.66 6.81
CA GLU A 474 -20.88 -24.31 7.99
C GLU A 474 -21.30 -25.55 8.78
N VAL A 475 -21.03 -25.56 10.08
CA VAL A 475 -21.39 -26.62 11.02
C VAL A 475 -22.13 -26.05 12.22
N THR A 476 -23.00 -26.86 12.83
CA THR A 476 -23.69 -26.52 14.08
C THR A 476 -23.23 -27.42 15.22
N VAL A 477 -22.78 -26.83 16.33
CA VAL A 477 -22.32 -27.54 17.53
C VAL A 477 -23.16 -27.18 18.75
N TYR A 478 -23.42 -28.15 19.61
CA TYR A 478 -24.28 -28.00 20.78
C TYR A 478 -23.46 -27.96 22.08
N GLY A 479 -23.47 -26.81 22.76
CA GLY A 479 -22.92 -26.66 24.11
C GLY A 479 -23.87 -27.24 25.16
N ILE A 480 -23.44 -28.30 25.85
CA ILE A 480 -24.16 -28.97 26.95
C ILE A 480 -23.46 -28.62 28.28
N PHE A 481 -23.43 -27.34 28.59
CA PHE A 481 -22.94 -26.80 29.84
C PHE A 481 -23.97 -25.84 30.44
N GLU A 482 -23.73 -25.39 31.66
CA GLU A 482 -24.62 -24.45 32.35
C GLU A 482 -24.44 -23.05 31.76
N ALA A 483 -25.54 -22.29 31.72
CA ALA A 483 -25.51 -20.91 31.25
C ALA A 483 -24.64 -20.04 32.18
N VAL A 484 -23.87 -19.12 31.62
CA VAL A 484 -22.98 -18.24 32.38
C VAL A 484 -23.63 -16.90 32.71
N GLY A 485 -23.23 -16.34 33.86
CA GLY A 485 -23.67 -14.99 34.26
C GLY A 485 -22.87 -13.89 33.58
N MET A 486 -21.59 -14.16 33.28
CA MET A 486 -20.72 -13.26 32.54
C MET A 486 -19.73 -14.06 31.70
N LYS A 487 -19.56 -13.63 30.45
CA LYS A 487 -18.51 -14.06 29.54
C LYS A 487 -17.89 -12.83 28.87
N ILE A 488 -16.57 -12.78 28.84
CA ILE A 488 -15.81 -11.72 28.17
C ILE A 488 -14.82 -12.41 27.23
N THR A 489 -14.81 -12.02 25.97
CA THR A 489 -13.93 -12.53 24.92
C THR A 489 -13.10 -11.39 24.36
N LEU A 490 -11.78 -11.53 24.34
CA LEU A 490 -10.84 -10.60 23.73
C LEU A 490 -10.32 -11.15 22.41
N THR A 491 -10.31 -10.34 21.35
CA THR A 491 -9.66 -10.60 20.06
C THR A 491 -8.86 -9.37 19.63
N TRP A 492 -7.98 -9.49 18.63
CA TRP A 492 -7.20 -8.38 18.09
C TRP A 492 -6.89 -8.55 16.60
N ASP A 493 -6.42 -7.49 15.93
CA ASP A 493 -6.42 -7.37 14.44
C ASP A 493 -5.06 -7.60 13.75
N VAL A 494 -3.97 -7.69 14.50
CA VAL A 494 -2.60 -7.96 14.01
C VAL A 494 -2.11 -9.29 14.61
N GLY A 495 -1.26 -10.04 13.92
CA GLY A 495 -0.81 -11.37 14.34
C GLY A 495 0.13 -11.95 13.28
N PRO A 496 0.70 -13.16 13.46
CA PRO A 496 0.26 -14.21 14.38
C PRO A 496 1.01 -14.32 15.72
N HIS A 497 1.99 -13.46 16.02
CA HIS A 497 2.89 -13.65 17.18
C HIS A 497 2.67 -12.68 18.34
N ASN A 498 1.76 -11.71 18.23
CA ASN A 498 1.53 -10.73 19.28
C ASN A 498 0.79 -11.34 20.49
N ASP A 499 1.13 -10.86 21.68
CA ASP A 499 0.62 -11.32 22.97
C ASP A 499 -0.24 -10.19 23.58
N VAL A 500 -1.55 -10.41 23.66
CA VAL A 500 -2.53 -9.45 24.21
C VAL A 500 -3.35 -10.12 25.31
N ASP A 501 -3.07 -9.76 26.56
CA ASP A 501 -3.66 -10.40 27.75
C ASP A 501 -4.98 -9.72 28.20
N LEU A 502 -5.97 -10.53 28.58
CA LEU A 502 -7.23 -10.16 29.23
C LEU A 502 -7.09 -10.21 30.76
N HIS A 503 -7.46 -9.11 31.41
CA HIS A 503 -7.46 -8.99 32.87
C HIS A 503 -8.84 -8.61 33.40
N VAL A 504 -9.35 -9.40 34.34
CA VAL A 504 -10.66 -9.15 34.99
C VAL A 504 -10.50 -9.11 36.51
N GLN A 505 -10.85 -7.98 37.12
CA GLN A 505 -10.93 -7.85 38.57
C GLN A 505 -12.35 -8.06 39.06
N ASP A 506 -12.54 -8.88 40.08
CA ASP A 506 -13.84 -9.06 40.72
C ASP A 506 -14.12 -8.02 41.84
N PRO A 507 -15.36 -7.93 42.36
CA PRO A 507 -15.74 -6.98 43.40
C PRO A 507 -15.01 -7.18 44.75
N THR A 508 -14.38 -8.33 44.96
CA THR A 508 -13.55 -8.58 46.16
C THR A 508 -12.14 -8.00 46.03
N GLY A 509 -11.79 -7.59 44.81
CA GLY A 509 -10.49 -7.02 44.44
C GLY A 509 -9.51 -8.05 43.89
N GLU A 510 -9.91 -9.32 43.73
CA GLU A 510 -9.09 -10.39 43.17
C GLU A 510 -9.05 -10.30 41.64
N TRP A 511 -7.87 -10.52 41.05
CA TRP A 511 -7.64 -10.45 39.60
C TRP A 511 -7.56 -11.84 38.99
N CYS A 512 -8.28 -12.05 37.88
CA CYS A 512 -8.12 -13.16 36.96
C CYS A 512 -7.32 -12.71 35.73
N TRP A 513 -6.25 -13.44 35.40
CA TRP A 513 -5.30 -13.14 34.32
C TRP A 513 -4.40 -14.37 34.08
N TYR A 514 -3.51 -14.36 33.07
CA TYR A 514 -2.74 -15.53 32.64
C TYR A 514 -2.03 -16.28 33.80
N SER A 515 -1.52 -15.57 34.82
CA SER A 515 -0.79 -16.17 35.94
C SER A 515 -1.68 -16.53 37.13
N HIS A 516 -2.96 -16.20 37.10
CA HIS A 516 -3.98 -16.51 38.12
C HIS A 516 -5.34 -16.74 37.43
N MET A 517 -5.42 -17.83 36.66
CA MET A 517 -6.56 -18.14 35.78
C MET A 517 -7.84 -18.55 36.52
N GLN A 518 -7.89 -18.56 37.85
CA GLN A 518 -9.09 -18.90 38.64
C GLN A 518 -9.20 -18.03 39.89
N THR A 519 -10.30 -17.30 40.05
CA THR A 519 -10.59 -16.51 41.26
C THR A 519 -11.33 -17.32 42.32
N ALA A 520 -11.31 -16.87 43.57
CA ALA A 520 -12.00 -17.53 44.68
C ALA A 520 -13.53 -17.56 44.52
N ILE A 521 -14.10 -16.60 43.76
CA ILE A 521 -15.54 -16.57 43.45
C ILE A 521 -15.92 -17.50 42.28
N GLY A 522 -14.93 -18.19 41.69
CA GLY A 522 -15.14 -19.13 40.59
C GLY A 522 -15.14 -18.50 39.20
N GLY A 523 -14.57 -17.31 39.05
CA GLY A 523 -14.23 -16.76 37.74
C GLY A 523 -13.00 -17.46 37.18
N TRP A 524 -12.93 -17.69 35.88
CA TRP A 524 -11.77 -18.35 35.28
C TRP A 524 -11.45 -17.88 33.87
N LEU A 525 -10.17 -17.93 33.52
CA LEU A 525 -9.63 -17.70 32.18
C LEU A 525 -9.44 -19.05 31.48
N ASP A 526 -9.80 -19.18 30.20
CA ASP A 526 -9.72 -20.49 29.51
C ASP A 526 -8.34 -20.87 28.97
N VAL A 527 -7.69 -19.96 28.25
CA VAL A 527 -6.40 -20.19 27.59
C VAL A 527 -5.54 -18.92 27.74
N ASP A 528 -4.24 -19.08 27.95
CA ASP A 528 -3.21 -18.04 27.79
C ASP A 528 -2.72 -18.17 26.34
N ASP A 529 -3.26 -17.33 25.46
CA ASP A 529 -3.01 -17.42 24.02
C ASP A 529 -1.82 -16.53 23.64
N THR A 530 -0.65 -17.17 23.50
CA THR A 530 0.61 -16.48 23.15
C THR A 530 0.91 -16.51 21.65
N GLU A 531 0.05 -17.10 20.81
CA GLU A 531 0.25 -17.27 19.37
C GLU A 531 -1.09 -17.17 18.61
N GLY A 532 -1.45 -16.00 18.06
CA GLY A 532 -2.62 -15.86 17.19
C GLY A 532 -3.21 -14.45 17.11
N TRP A 533 -4.52 -14.36 16.84
CA TRP A 533 -5.35 -13.14 16.90
C TRP A 533 -6.30 -13.15 18.12
N GLY A 534 -6.01 -14.03 19.09
CA GLY A 534 -6.90 -14.48 20.15
C GLY A 534 -7.82 -15.63 19.70
N PRO A 535 -8.86 -16.00 20.47
CA PRO A 535 -9.36 -15.29 21.64
C PRO A 535 -8.83 -15.71 23.03
N GLU A 536 -8.75 -14.75 23.96
CA GLU A 536 -8.74 -15.02 25.41
C GLU A 536 -10.12 -14.80 26.03
N ASN A 537 -10.56 -15.68 26.95
CA ASN A 537 -11.88 -15.56 27.57
C ASN A 537 -11.89 -15.65 29.07
N PHE A 538 -12.78 -14.87 29.68
CA PHE A 538 -13.16 -14.97 31.08
C PHE A 538 -14.61 -15.43 31.21
N TYR A 539 -14.87 -16.37 32.12
CA TYR A 539 -16.21 -16.85 32.44
C TYR A 539 -16.51 -16.76 33.93
N LEU A 540 -17.77 -16.48 34.26
CA LEU A 540 -18.28 -16.51 35.63
C LEU A 540 -19.72 -17.04 35.65
N SER A 541 -20.00 -18.00 36.53
CA SER A 541 -21.34 -18.60 36.65
C SER A 541 -22.38 -17.60 37.14
N GLN A 542 -23.65 -17.80 36.77
CA GLN A 542 -24.74 -16.96 37.27
C GLN A 542 -24.80 -16.93 38.81
N SER A 543 -24.61 -18.09 39.46
CA SER A 543 -24.61 -18.15 40.92
C SER A 543 -23.48 -17.32 41.55
N ALA A 544 -22.32 -17.23 40.89
CA ALA A 544 -21.20 -16.46 41.38
C ALA A 544 -21.48 -14.96 41.26
N VAL A 545 -21.99 -14.51 40.11
CA VAL A 545 -22.48 -13.14 39.87
C VAL A 545 -23.52 -12.74 40.93
N ASP A 546 -24.53 -13.58 41.16
CA ASP A 546 -25.61 -13.29 42.10
C ASP A 546 -25.13 -13.22 43.55
N SER A 547 -24.13 -14.04 43.91
CA SER A 547 -23.56 -14.10 45.26
C SER A 547 -22.49 -13.02 45.52
N THR A 548 -21.92 -12.44 44.46
CA THR A 548 -20.88 -11.41 44.52
C THR A 548 -21.27 -10.19 43.66
N PRO A 549 -22.31 -9.43 44.08
CA PRO A 549 -22.71 -8.22 43.38
C PRO A 549 -21.66 -7.12 43.55
N GLY A 550 -21.47 -6.29 42.52
CA GLY A 550 -20.52 -5.19 42.53
C GLY A 550 -19.86 -4.97 41.17
N ASP A 551 -18.76 -4.22 41.20
CA ASP A 551 -18.03 -3.79 40.01
C ASP A 551 -16.97 -4.82 39.59
N TYR A 552 -17.06 -5.26 38.35
CA TYR A 552 -16.06 -6.07 37.68
C TYR A 552 -15.28 -5.18 36.71
N ASN A 553 -13.95 -5.07 36.89
CA ASN A 553 -13.12 -4.20 36.06
C ASN A 553 -12.40 -5.00 34.99
N VAL A 554 -12.62 -4.65 33.72
CA VAL A 554 -12.04 -5.33 32.55
C VAL A 554 -10.92 -4.46 31.97
N LYS A 555 -9.75 -5.05 31.78
CA LYS A 555 -8.58 -4.42 31.18
C LYS A 555 -7.94 -5.35 30.15
N VAL A 556 -7.23 -4.74 29.21
CA VAL A 556 -6.44 -5.42 28.18
C VAL A 556 -5.01 -4.91 28.28
N HIS A 557 -4.03 -5.81 28.28
CA HIS A 557 -2.60 -5.50 28.32
C HIS A 557 -1.96 -5.94 27.01
N TYR A 558 -1.35 -5.00 26.29
CA TYR A 558 -0.52 -5.32 25.14
C TYR A 558 0.86 -5.77 25.63
N TYR A 559 1.05 -7.08 25.76
CA TYR A 559 2.18 -7.64 26.49
C TYR A 559 3.46 -7.72 25.65
N ASP A 560 3.38 -8.22 24.42
CA ASP A 560 4.50 -8.31 23.47
C ASP A 560 3.99 -8.13 22.03
N ASP A 561 4.72 -7.36 21.21
CA ASP A 561 4.37 -7.20 19.80
C ASP A 561 4.98 -8.30 18.93
N ALA A 562 5.99 -9.02 19.43
CA ALA A 562 6.77 -10.04 18.75
C ALA A 562 7.24 -9.64 17.33
N GLY A 563 7.36 -8.33 17.06
CA GLY A 563 7.71 -7.80 15.74
C GLY A 563 6.56 -7.60 14.74
N GLU A 564 5.31 -7.90 15.09
CA GLU A 564 4.13 -7.76 14.21
C GLU A 564 3.59 -6.31 14.14
N GLY A 565 3.99 -5.45 15.08
CA GLY A 565 3.58 -4.05 15.11
C GLY A 565 2.22 -3.82 15.80
N PRO A 566 1.61 -2.64 15.66
CA PRO A 566 0.54 -2.18 16.54
C PRO A 566 -0.83 -2.83 16.25
N THR A 567 -1.68 -3.03 17.27
CA THR A 567 -2.98 -3.71 17.14
C THR A 567 -4.16 -2.94 17.77
N THR A 568 -5.39 -3.23 17.34
CA THR A 568 -6.66 -2.73 17.87
C THR A 568 -7.46 -3.90 18.47
N PRO A 569 -7.50 -4.06 19.81
CA PRO A 569 -8.24 -5.14 20.43
C PRO A 569 -9.76 -4.90 20.40
N THR A 570 -10.53 -5.97 20.40
CA THR A 570 -12.00 -5.96 20.50
C THR A 570 -12.45 -6.87 21.63
N LEU A 571 -13.37 -6.38 22.47
CA LEU A 571 -14.03 -7.17 23.51
C LEU A 571 -15.46 -7.50 23.10
N HIS A 572 -15.85 -8.77 23.21
CA HIS A 572 -17.23 -9.24 23.14
C HIS A 572 -17.68 -9.69 24.52
N ILE A 573 -18.73 -9.08 25.05
CA ILE A 573 -19.21 -9.29 26.42
C ILE A 573 -20.64 -9.81 26.38
N LEU A 574 -20.88 -10.95 27.01
CA LEU A 574 -22.20 -11.57 27.19
C LEU A 574 -22.53 -11.65 28.69
N LEU A 575 -23.67 -11.09 29.09
CA LEU A 575 -24.18 -11.13 30.45
C LEU A 575 -25.52 -11.87 30.50
N ASN A 576 -25.77 -12.62 31.59
CA ASN A 576 -27.01 -13.34 31.89
C ASN A 576 -27.46 -14.25 30.73
N GLU A 577 -26.59 -15.16 30.28
CA GLU A 577 -26.85 -16.06 29.17
C GLU A 577 -28.17 -16.85 29.37
N GLU A 578 -29.01 -16.91 28.33
CA GLU A 578 -30.33 -17.55 28.32
C GLU A 578 -31.36 -16.96 29.30
N GLN A 579 -31.10 -15.78 29.89
CA GLN A 579 -32.08 -15.07 30.72
C GLN A 579 -32.83 -13.99 29.95
N ALA A 580 -34.00 -13.59 30.46
CA ALA A 580 -34.82 -12.54 29.86
C ALA A 580 -34.12 -11.16 29.78
N ASN A 581 -33.06 -10.97 30.57
CA ASN A 581 -32.21 -9.79 30.65
C ASN A 581 -30.78 -10.08 30.13
N GLN A 582 -30.64 -10.99 29.16
CA GLN A 582 -29.37 -11.19 28.45
C GLN A 582 -28.91 -9.89 27.81
N ILE A 583 -27.61 -9.57 27.94
CA ILE A 583 -26.99 -8.41 27.30
C ILE A 583 -25.77 -8.89 26.53
N GLU A 584 -25.68 -8.47 25.27
CA GLU A 584 -24.50 -8.65 24.43
C GLU A 584 -23.93 -7.29 24.05
N ARG A 585 -22.61 -7.14 24.15
CA ARG A 585 -21.94 -5.88 23.85
C ARG A 585 -20.57 -6.11 23.26
N THR A 586 -20.31 -5.44 22.14
CA THR A 586 -18.97 -5.35 21.53
C THR A 586 -18.37 -3.99 21.83
N ILE A 587 -17.09 -3.97 22.23
CA ILE A 587 -16.32 -2.76 22.50
C ILE A 587 -15.01 -2.84 21.72
N VAL A 588 -14.80 -1.90 20.80
CA VAL A 588 -13.52 -1.77 20.07
C VAL A 588 -12.60 -0.86 20.87
N GLY A 589 -11.38 -1.33 21.14
CA GLY A 589 -10.37 -0.63 21.91
C GLY A 589 -9.59 0.43 21.12
N PRO A 590 -8.70 1.16 21.79
CA PRO A 590 -7.78 2.09 21.15
C PRO A 590 -6.65 1.33 20.44
N HIS A 591 -5.92 2.03 19.56
CA HIS A 591 -4.72 1.48 18.93
C HIS A 591 -3.58 1.32 19.96
N LEU A 592 -3.17 0.07 20.19
CA LEU A 592 -2.07 -0.33 21.07
C LEU A 592 -0.83 -0.48 20.22
N ASN A 593 0.16 0.39 20.43
CA ASN A 593 1.27 0.57 19.49
C ASN A 593 2.65 0.53 20.14
N GLN A 594 2.70 0.23 21.43
CA GLN A 594 3.91 -0.01 22.18
C GLN A 594 3.66 -1.15 23.16
N THR A 595 4.61 -2.08 23.23
CA THR A 595 4.70 -3.07 24.31
C THR A 595 4.47 -2.41 25.67
N ASP A 596 3.66 -3.05 26.52
CA ASP A 596 3.18 -2.58 27.82
C ASP A 596 2.08 -1.50 27.81
N ASP A 597 1.39 -1.30 26.70
CA ASP A 597 0.19 -0.47 26.67
C ASP A 597 -0.95 -1.14 27.45
N TRP A 598 -1.59 -0.41 28.37
CA TRP A 598 -2.80 -0.86 29.06
C TRP A 598 -4.03 -0.12 28.56
N TRP A 599 -5.06 -0.88 28.18
CA TRP A 599 -6.40 -0.38 27.93
C TRP A 599 -7.32 -0.69 29.10
N TYR A 600 -7.83 0.36 29.74
CA TYR A 600 -8.90 0.25 30.72
C TYR A 600 -10.24 0.22 29.97
N ALA A 601 -10.75 -0.98 29.72
CA ALA A 601 -11.84 -1.17 28.77
C ALA A 601 -13.19 -0.74 29.34
N VAL A 602 -13.64 -1.38 30.42
CA VAL A 602 -14.97 -1.13 30.97
C VAL A 602 -15.08 -1.63 32.40
N THR A 603 -15.92 -0.97 33.21
CA THR A 603 -16.41 -1.52 34.47
C THR A 603 -17.84 -2.02 34.27
N ILE A 604 -18.11 -3.27 34.67
CA ILE A 604 -19.43 -3.91 34.61
C ILE A 604 -19.96 -4.05 36.03
N THR A 605 -21.03 -3.32 36.35
CA THR A 605 -21.69 -3.44 37.66
C THR A 605 -22.78 -4.52 37.58
N MET A 606 -22.55 -5.64 38.27
CA MET A 606 -23.50 -6.76 38.36
C MET A 606 -24.27 -6.74 39.68
N PRO A 607 -25.51 -7.27 39.74
CA PRO A 607 -26.22 -8.00 38.68
C PRO A 607 -27.00 -7.11 37.70
N ASP A 608 -26.97 -5.78 37.88
CA ASP A 608 -27.77 -4.84 37.08
C ASP A 608 -27.32 -4.78 35.61
N GLY A 609 -26.11 -5.27 35.29
CA GLY A 609 -25.57 -5.30 33.93
C GLY A 609 -25.26 -3.91 33.39
N ILE A 610 -24.87 -2.99 34.28
CA ILE A 610 -24.57 -1.59 33.92
C ILE A 610 -23.11 -1.50 33.48
N PHE A 611 -22.88 -0.97 32.28
CA PHE A 611 -21.55 -0.69 31.78
C PHE A 611 -21.16 0.76 32.06
N SER A 612 -19.98 0.97 32.65
CA SER A 612 -19.36 2.28 32.82
C SER A 612 -18.11 2.35 31.96
N ASP A 613 -18.23 3.02 30.81
CA ASP A 613 -17.14 3.19 29.86
C ASP A 613 -16.17 4.27 30.30
N TYR A 614 -14.89 4.09 29.97
CA TYR A 614 -13.89 5.15 30.04
C TYR A 614 -13.90 5.93 28.72
N ASN A 615 -14.34 7.20 28.75
CA ASN A 615 -14.37 8.06 27.56
C ASN A 615 -13.58 9.38 27.79
N PRO A 616 -12.50 9.65 27.03
CA PRO A 616 -11.91 8.78 25.99
C PRO A 616 -11.35 7.48 26.59
N PRO A 617 -11.13 6.42 25.76
CA PRO A 617 -10.52 5.18 26.22
C PRO A 617 -9.25 5.51 27.01
N ALA A 618 -9.21 5.17 28.29
CA ALA A 618 -8.06 5.47 29.11
C ALA A 618 -6.93 4.49 28.75
N LYS A 619 -5.87 5.04 28.14
CA LYS A 619 -4.59 4.37 27.89
C LYS A 619 -3.56 4.90 28.88
N GLU A 620 -2.90 4.03 29.62
CA GLU A 620 -1.81 4.39 30.53
C GLU A 620 -0.66 3.40 30.37
N ARG A 621 0.58 3.89 30.48
CA ARG A 621 1.77 3.04 30.49
C ARG A 621 2.15 2.73 31.94
N ILE A 622 2.17 1.45 32.31
CA ILE A 622 2.63 1.01 33.63
C ILE A 622 3.95 0.25 33.43
N SER A 623 5.01 0.68 34.11
CA SER A 623 6.34 0.04 34.07
C SER A 623 6.25 -1.42 34.49
N SER A 624 6.89 -2.32 33.73
CA SER A 624 6.91 -3.77 33.94
C SER A 624 7.46 -4.21 35.32
N GLU A 625 8.14 -3.31 36.04
CA GLU A 625 8.63 -3.54 37.41
C GLU A 625 7.51 -3.63 38.48
N PHE A 626 6.30 -3.19 38.15
CA PHE A 626 5.14 -3.24 39.05
C PHE A 626 4.18 -4.41 38.74
N LEU A 627 4.52 -5.24 37.76
CA LEU A 627 3.70 -6.38 37.34
C LEU A 627 4.24 -7.70 37.92
N PRO A 628 3.39 -8.72 38.13
CA PRO A 628 3.86 -10.01 38.60
C PRO A 628 4.53 -10.76 37.42
N PRO A 629 5.65 -11.47 37.66
CA PRO A 629 6.47 -12.03 36.58
C PRO A 629 5.84 -13.27 35.89
N LYS A 630 5.81 -13.29 34.54
CA LYS A 630 5.49 -14.47 33.69
C LYS A 630 6.63 -15.50 33.89
N LYS A 631 6.33 -16.71 34.37
CA LYS A 631 7.31 -17.80 34.40
C LYS A 631 7.39 -18.39 33.00
N LYS A 632 8.55 -18.22 32.37
CA LYS A 632 8.94 -18.93 31.13
C LYS A 632 8.83 -20.44 31.27
#